data_AF-A0AAW5LEC5-F1
#
_entry.id   AF-A0AAW5LEC5-F1
#
_cell.length_a   1.000
_cell.length_b   1.000
_cell.length_c   1.000
_cell.angle_alpha   90.00
_cell.angle_beta   90.00
_cell.angle_gamma   90.00
#
_symmetry.space_group_name_H-M   'P 1'
#
loop_
_entity.id
_entity.type
_entity.pdbx_description
1 polymer ?
#
loop_
_entity_poly.entity_id
_entity_poly.type
_entity_poly.pdbx_seq_one_letter_code
_entity_poly.pdbx_strand_id
1 'polypeptide(L)'
;MLSPGTLLKARYPNPDGIKINYQKKKLPTHTTIDINLVADDDNTRQVTFLVNGGQYAIEERISYVNKLKEIFDYEKNHKNK
;
A
#
# COMPACT_ATOMS: atom_id res chain seq x y z
N MET A 1 -1.82 -16.96 -4.73
CA MET A 1 -1.42 -16.41 -6.04
C MET A 1 -2.16 -15.10 -6.29
N LEU A 2 -1.50 -14.10 -6.90
CA LEU A 2 -2.19 -12.88 -7.36
C LEU A 2 -3.23 -13.27 -8.42
N SER A 3 -4.34 -12.54 -8.48
CA SER A 3 -5.38 -12.78 -9.48
C SER A 3 -4.80 -12.70 -10.91
N PRO A 4 -5.40 -13.40 -11.90
CA PRO A 4 -5.05 -13.23 -13.32
C PRO A 4 -5.21 -11.78 -13.81
N GLY A 5 -4.68 -11.48 -15.00
CA GLY A 5 -4.79 -10.15 -15.63
C GLY A 5 -3.68 -9.16 -15.25
N THR A 6 -3.81 -7.92 -15.72
CA THR A 6 -2.79 -6.86 -15.57
C THR A 6 -2.92 -6.04 -14.29
N LEU A 7 -4.05 -6.14 -13.58
CA LEU A 7 -4.32 -5.32 -12.38
C LEU A 7 -4.38 -6.15 -11.09
N LEU A 8 -3.80 -5.63 -10.01
CA LEU A 8 -4.08 -6.06 -8.63
C LEU A 8 -5.11 -5.11 -8.03
N LYS A 9 -6.32 -5.62 -7.77
CA LYS A 9 -7.26 -4.92 -6.90
C LYS A 9 -6.77 -4.97 -5.46
N ALA A 10 -6.63 -3.81 -4.81
CA ALA A 10 -6.26 -3.72 -3.41
C ALA A 10 -7.22 -4.54 -2.54
N ARG A 11 -6.67 -5.28 -1.58
CA ARG A 11 -7.45 -6.00 -0.58
C ARG A 11 -8.08 -5.03 0.41
N TYR A 12 -7.31 -4.04 0.82
CA TYR A 12 -7.70 -3.00 1.79
C TYR A 12 -7.90 -1.65 1.09
N PRO A 13 -8.89 -0.86 1.52
CA PRO A 13 -9.03 0.51 1.05
C PRO A 13 -7.89 1.39 1.56
N ASN A 14 -7.60 2.47 0.83
CA ASN A 14 -6.76 3.57 1.30
C ASN A 14 -7.49 4.40 2.38
N PRO A 15 -6.88 5.45 2.96
CA PRO A 15 -7.52 6.31 3.96
C PRO A 15 -8.83 6.96 3.49
N ASP A 16 -9.02 7.17 2.18
CA ASP A 16 -10.25 7.72 1.59
C ASP A 16 -11.36 6.67 1.41
N GLY A 17 -11.12 5.43 1.82
CA GLY A 17 -12.08 4.34 1.68
C GLY A 17 -12.10 3.68 0.29
N ILE A 18 -11.15 4.03 -0.60
CA ILE A 18 -11.13 3.57 -1.99
C ILE A 18 -10.21 2.36 -2.15
N LYS A 19 -10.68 1.32 -2.86
CA LYS A 19 -9.85 0.17 -3.28
C LYS A 19 -9.25 0.40 -4.65
N ILE A 20 -8.00 0.82 -4.68
CA ILE A 20 -7.25 1.12 -5.91
C ILE A 20 -6.85 -0.16 -6.66
N ASN A 21 -6.73 -0.07 -7.98
CA ASN A 21 -6.20 -1.12 -8.83
C ASN A 21 -4.77 -0.78 -9.23
N TYR A 22 -3.79 -1.57 -8.76
CA TYR A 22 -2.38 -1.39 -9.07
C TYR A 22 -1.98 -2.15 -10.33
N GLN A 23 -1.14 -1.56 -11.16
CA GLN A 23 -0.57 -2.27 -12.30
C GLN A 23 0.39 -3.37 -11.83
N LYS A 24 0.22 -4.56 -12.40
CA LYS A 24 1.09 -5.71 -12.21
C LYS A 24 1.97 -5.86 -13.44
N LYS A 25 3.26 -6.12 -13.23
CA LYS A 25 4.17 -6.51 -14.30
C LYS A 25 4.38 -8.02 -14.27
N LYS A 26 3.99 -8.69 -15.34
CA LYS A 26 4.26 -10.13 -15.52
C LYS A 26 5.70 -10.30 -15.98
N LEU A 27 6.47 -11.08 -15.22
CA LEU A 27 7.79 -11.58 -15.60
C LEU A 27 7.67 -13.08 -15.96
N PRO A 28 8.68 -13.70 -16.58
CA PRO A 28 8.60 -15.10 -16.99
C PRO A 28 8.26 -16.07 -15.84
N THR A 29 8.74 -15.79 -14.63
CA THR A 29 8.60 -16.70 -13.47
C THR A 29 7.63 -16.19 -12.40
N HIS A 30 7.43 -14.87 -12.30
CA HIS A 30 6.66 -14.26 -11.21
C HIS A 30 5.94 -13.00 -11.68
N THR A 31 5.06 -12.47 -10.84
CA THR A 31 4.40 -11.19 -11.06
C THR A 31 4.88 -10.20 -10.02
N THR A 32 5.24 -8.99 -10.46
CA THR A 32 5.70 -7.92 -9.58
C THR A 32 4.69 -6.78 -9.57
N ILE A 33 4.75 -5.97 -8.52
CA ILE A 33 3.97 -4.75 -8.35
C ILE A 33 4.96 -3.66 -7.93
N ASP A 34 4.78 -2.47 -8.45
CA ASP A 34 5.52 -1.31 -7.97
C ASP A 34 4.97 -0.90 -6.61
N ILE A 35 5.77 -1.11 -5.55
CA ILE A 35 5.36 -0.82 -4.18
C ILE A 35 5.25 0.68 -3.92
N ASN A 36 5.92 1.51 -4.72
CA ASN A 36 5.82 2.97 -4.59
C ASN A 36 4.41 3.45 -4.93
N LEU A 37 3.78 2.90 -5.98
CA LEU A 37 2.39 3.23 -6.33
C LEU A 37 1.41 2.92 -5.18
N VAL A 38 1.67 1.86 -4.42
CA VAL A 38 0.84 1.48 -3.25
C VAL A 38 1.11 2.41 -2.07
N ALA A 39 2.35 2.87 -1.92
CA ALA A 39 2.75 3.81 -0.87
C ALA A 39 2.25 5.24 -1.15
N ASP A 40 2.24 5.67 -2.41
CA ASP A 40 1.73 6.97 -2.86
C ASP A 40 0.23 7.12 -2.55
N ASP A 41 -0.53 6.02 -2.62
CA ASP A 41 -1.94 5.96 -2.19
C ASP A 41 -2.14 5.98 -0.66
N ASP A 42 -1.07 6.06 0.12
CA ASP A 42 -1.09 5.96 1.58
C ASP A 42 -1.74 4.65 2.11
N ASN A 43 -1.66 3.55 1.34
CA ASN A 43 -2.32 2.29 1.67
C ASN A 43 -1.41 1.38 2.52
N THR A 44 -1.11 1.81 3.74
CA THR A 44 -0.22 1.11 4.69
C THR A 44 -0.60 -0.36 4.93
N ARG A 45 -1.91 -0.66 4.97
CA ARG A 45 -2.41 -2.03 5.13
C ARG A 45 -2.11 -2.90 3.91
N GLN A 46 -2.26 -2.35 2.70
CA GLN A 46 -1.91 -3.05 1.47
C GLN A 46 -0.40 -3.25 1.34
N VAL A 47 0.43 -2.26 1.69
CA VAL A 47 1.90 -2.41 1.74
C VAL A 47 2.29 -3.56 2.68
N THR A 48 1.75 -3.56 3.90
CA THR A 48 2.00 -4.62 4.89
C THR A 48 1.63 -6.00 4.36
N PHE A 49 0.48 -6.12 3.69
CA PHE A 49 0.02 -7.36 3.08
C PHE A 49 0.93 -7.83 1.94
N LEU A 50 1.40 -6.91 1.08
CA LEU A 50 2.29 -7.27 -0.03
C LEU A 50 3.68 -7.70 0.44
N VAL A 51 4.19 -7.11 1.52
CA VAL A 51 5.50 -7.44 2.08
C VAL A 51 5.48 -8.77 2.85
N ASN A 52 4.42 -9.04 3.62
CA ASN A 52 4.45 -10.14 4.60
C ASN A 52 3.26 -11.11 4.52
N GLY A 53 2.41 -11.00 3.50
CA GLY A 53 1.32 -11.94 3.22
C GLY A 53 0.17 -12.00 4.25
N GLY A 54 0.22 -11.23 5.33
CA GLY A 54 -0.73 -11.32 6.45
C GLY A 54 -0.80 -10.06 7.33
N GLN A 55 -1.69 -10.11 8.33
CA GLN A 55 -1.97 -9.00 9.25
C GLN A 55 -1.13 -9.00 10.53
N TYR A 56 -0.11 -9.86 10.62
CA TYR A 56 0.75 -9.90 11.79
C TYR A 56 1.40 -8.53 12.04
N ALA A 57 1.22 -8.00 13.25
CA ALA A 57 1.71 -6.68 13.67
C ALA A 57 1.22 -5.49 12.82
N ILE A 58 0.05 -5.59 12.16
CA ILE A 58 -0.42 -4.53 11.26
C ILE A 58 -0.70 -3.21 11.98
N GLU A 59 -1.27 -3.25 13.18
CA GLU A 59 -1.58 -2.05 13.96
C GLU A 59 -0.30 -1.36 14.47
N GLU A 60 0.73 -2.14 14.80
CA GLU A 60 2.05 -1.62 15.17
C GLU A 60 2.73 -0.95 13.97
N ARG A 61 2.66 -1.54 12.77
CA ARG A 61 3.20 -0.91 11.56
C ARG A 61 2.47 0.39 11.22
N ILE A 62 1.15 0.42 11.40
CA ILE A 62 0.35 1.63 11.22
C ILE A 62 0.78 2.72 12.21
N SER A 63 1.02 2.36 13.49
CA SER A 63 1.45 3.35 14.48
C SER A 63 2.83 3.94 14.15
N TYR A 64 3.78 3.13 13.66
CA TYR A 64 5.08 3.62 13.20
C TYR A 64 4.96 4.55 11.99
N VAL A 65 4.16 4.19 11.00
CA VAL A 65 3.92 5.06 9.83
C VAL A 65 3.28 6.39 10.26
N ASN A 66 2.31 6.36 11.16
CA ASN A 66 1.70 7.58 11.70
C ASN A 66 2.72 8.44 12.45
N LYS A 67 3.61 7.83 13.24
CA LYS A 67 4.66 8.58 13.94
C LYS A 67 5.65 9.24 12.97
N LEU A 68 6.00 8.54 11.89
CA LEU A 68 6.84 9.12 10.84
C LEU A 68 6.13 10.30 10.15
N LYS A 69 4.85 10.16 9.81
CA LYS A 69 4.05 11.26 9.22
C LYS A 69 3.99 12.49 10.12
N GLU A 70 3.88 12.30 11.43
CA GLU A 70 3.94 13.39 12.41
C GLU A 70 5.31 14.08 12.38
N ILE A 71 6.41 13.31 12.44
CA ILE A 71 7.78 13.85 12.43
C ILE A 71 8.07 14.64 11.15
N PHE A 72 7.55 14.17 10.00
CA PHE A 72 7.76 14.82 8.71
C PHE A 72 6.69 15.86 8.34
N ASP A 73 5.74 16.14 9.25
CA ASP A 73 4.63 17.08 9.02
C ASP A 73 3.88 16.77 7.70
N TYR A 74 3.69 15.48 7.43
CA TYR A 74 3.22 14.96 6.14
C TYR A 74 1.86 15.51 5.73
N GLU A 75 0.90 15.56 6.66
CA GLU A 75 -0.46 16.02 6.37
C GLU A 75 -0.47 17.49 5.92
N LYS A 76 0.30 18.35 6.58
CA LYS A 76 0.42 19.77 6.23
C LYS A 76 1.13 19.98 4.90
N ASN A 77 2.17 19.20 4.63
CA ASN A 77 3.02 19.37 3.46
C ASN A 77 2.48 18.68 2.20
N HIS A 78 1.64 17.65 2.36
CA HIS A 78 1.33 16.71 1.27
C HIS A 78 -0.17 16.39 1.09
N LYS A 79 -1.03 16.50 2.11
CA LYS A 79 -2.49 16.29 1.96
C LYS A 79 -3.29 17.57 1.69
N ASN A 80 -2.78 18.74 2.07
CA ASN A 80 -3.46 20.04 1.91
C ASN A 80 -2.99 20.84 0.66
N LYS A 81 -2.57 20.17 -0.41
CA LYS A 81 -2.29 20.77 -1.72
C LYS A 81 -3.29 20.24 -2.74
#